data_AF-A0A2V5EBP7-F1
#
_entry.id   AF-A0A2V5EBP7-F1
#
_cell.length_a   1.000
_cell.length_b   1.000
_cell.length_c   1.000
_cell.angle_alpha   90.00
_cell.angle_beta   90.00
_cell.angle_gamma   90.00
#
_symmetry.space_group_name_H-M   'P 1'
#
loop_
_entity.id
_entity.type
_entity.pdbx_description
1 polymer ?
#
loop_
_entity_poly.entity_id
_entity_poly.type
_entity_poly.pdbx_seq_one_letter_code
_entity_poly.pdbx_strand_id
1 'polypeptide(L)'
;MFSHPVKPEIAKWFATFGIDAVSHSVCSIDVTTEPPEHWFYKRNQLRPDSLKLDLSLTASGNWWVHLSRHDKLFDIQWRANDDLRVLSQQLRYRKLIKWPRLHSLMDFPLLAGQLEQCLDVRFLRHANFGARLLDPEALAQNANLRQWLAPCADTFGSYRKMPPQ
;
A
#
# COMPACT_ATOMS: atom_id res chain seq x y z
N MET A 1 27.27 -7.42 -11.36
CA MET A 1 26.49 -6.85 -10.24
C MET A 1 25.63 -5.74 -10.84
N PHE A 2 24.33 -5.95 -11.03
CA PHE A 2 23.48 -4.96 -11.71
C PHE A 2 22.99 -3.92 -10.71
N SER A 3 23.79 -2.89 -10.49
CA SER A 3 23.42 -1.71 -9.71
C SER A 3 22.30 -0.97 -10.45
N HIS A 4 21.05 -1.27 -10.11
CA HIS A 4 19.93 -0.47 -10.59
C HIS A 4 20.01 0.88 -9.87
N PRO A 5 20.06 2.01 -10.59
CA PRO A 5 20.13 3.31 -9.95
C PRO A 5 18.89 3.48 -9.07
N VAL A 6 19.12 3.80 -7.79
CA VAL A 6 18.03 4.14 -6.87
C VAL A 6 17.29 5.32 -7.46
N LYS A 7 15.98 5.16 -7.71
CA LYS A 7 15.18 6.29 -8.19
C LYS A 7 15.16 7.40 -7.13
N PRO A 8 15.41 8.68 -7.51
CA PRO A 8 15.54 9.77 -6.56
C PRO A 8 14.37 9.91 -5.57
N GLU A 9 13.15 9.63 -6.02
CA GLU A 9 11.95 9.70 -5.19
C GLU A 9 11.95 8.67 -4.05
N ILE A 10 12.41 7.44 -4.32
CA ILE A 10 12.46 6.36 -3.31
C ILE A 10 13.56 6.64 -2.28
N ALA A 11 14.74 7.06 -2.75
CA ALA A 11 15.82 7.50 -1.85
C ALA A 11 15.34 8.63 -0.94
N LYS A 12 14.64 9.62 -1.51
CA LYS A 12 14.08 10.74 -0.76
C LYS A 12 13.05 10.27 0.25
N TRP A 13 12.20 9.30 -0.07
CA TRP A 13 11.25 8.72 0.88
C TRP A 13 11.96 8.09 2.07
N PHE A 14 12.91 7.17 1.83
CA PHE A 14 13.70 6.53 2.89
C PHE A 14 14.39 7.56 3.79
N ALA A 15 15.04 8.56 3.17
CA ALA A 15 15.70 9.64 3.90
C ALA A 15 14.73 10.51 4.71
N THR A 16 13.55 10.85 4.15
CA THR A 16 12.52 11.67 4.81
C THR A 16 12.03 10.99 6.09
N PHE A 17 11.94 9.66 6.09
CA PHE A 17 11.48 8.90 7.25
C PHE A 17 12.60 8.39 8.14
N GLY A 18 13.87 8.72 7.84
CA GLY A 18 15.02 8.25 8.61
C GLY A 18 15.16 6.73 8.61
N ILE A 19 14.81 6.09 7.49
CA ILE A 19 14.91 4.63 7.32
C ILE A 19 16.16 4.35 6.50
N ASP A 20 17.06 3.54 7.05
CA ASP A 20 18.27 3.14 6.36
C ASP A 20 17.94 2.23 5.17
N ALA A 21 18.11 2.79 3.96
CA ALA A 21 17.85 2.07 2.73
C ALA A 21 18.93 0.99 2.51
N VAL A 22 18.66 -0.24 2.99
CA VAL A 22 19.49 -1.39 2.66
C VAL A 22 19.25 -1.79 1.20
N SER A 23 20.32 -2.13 0.46
CA SER A 23 20.20 -2.61 -0.93
C SER A 23 19.23 -3.78 -1.03
N HIS A 24 18.32 -3.73 -2.00
CA HIS A 24 17.24 -4.71 -2.21
C HIS A 24 16.22 -4.85 -1.07
N SER A 25 16.22 -3.93 -0.12
CA SER A 25 15.16 -3.86 0.88
C SER A 25 13.82 -3.55 0.21
N VAL A 26 12.77 -4.10 0.80
CA VAL A 26 11.39 -3.91 0.38
C VAL A 26 10.62 -3.43 1.59
N CYS A 27 9.82 -2.38 1.39
CA CYS A 27 8.84 -1.90 2.36
C CYS A 27 7.47 -1.96 1.69
N SER A 28 6.48 -2.50 2.39
CA SER A 28 5.08 -2.45 1.98
C SER A 28 4.22 -1.88 3.09
N ILE A 29 3.22 -1.11 2.72
CA ILE A 29 2.25 -0.51 3.62
C ILE A 29 0.88 -0.83 3.06
N ASP A 30 0.05 -1.55 3.82
CA ASP A 30 -1.31 -1.85 3.42
C ASP A 30 -2.36 -1.23 4.33
N VAL A 31 -3.44 -0.75 3.70
CA VAL A 31 -4.70 -0.38 4.34
C VAL A 31 -5.82 -1.18 3.68
N THR A 32 -6.79 -1.61 4.48
CA THR A 32 -7.79 -2.61 4.07
C THR A 32 -9.17 -2.25 4.62
N THR A 33 -10.24 -2.74 4.02
CA THR A 33 -11.62 -2.55 4.52
C THR A 33 -12.05 -3.62 5.52
N GLU A 34 -11.19 -4.60 5.79
CA GLU A 34 -11.42 -5.73 6.70
C GLU A 34 -10.24 -5.88 7.64
N PRO A 35 -10.42 -6.45 8.84
CA PRO A 35 -9.32 -6.78 9.73
C PRO A 35 -8.24 -7.53 8.95
N PRO A 36 -6.98 -7.07 8.95
CA PRO A 36 -6.04 -7.60 7.98
C PRO A 36 -5.67 -9.07 8.22
N GLU A 37 -5.91 -9.61 9.41
CA GLU A 37 -5.90 -11.06 9.66
C GLU A 37 -6.73 -11.85 8.63
N HIS A 38 -7.83 -11.27 8.13
CA HIS A 38 -8.67 -11.85 7.08
C HIS A 38 -7.89 -11.93 5.76
N TRP A 39 -7.07 -10.94 5.44
CA TRP A 39 -6.25 -10.94 4.24
C TRP A 39 -5.07 -11.92 4.29
N PHE A 40 -4.49 -12.14 5.48
CA PHE A 40 -3.27 -12.94 5.63
C PHE A 40 -3.52 -14.40 5.98
N TYR A 41 -4.42 -14.72 6.93
CA TYR A 41 -4.59 -16.09 7.45
C TYR A 41 -6.05 -16.53 7.68
N LYS A 42 -7.03 -15.63 7.57
CA LYS A 42 -8.48 -15.91 7.66
C LYS A 42 -9.24 -15.52 6.38
N ARG A 43 -8.73 -15.91 5.21
CA ARG A 43 -9.26 -15.47 3.90
C ARG A 43 -10.72 -15.84 3.63
N ASN A 44 -11.23 -16.87 4.28
CA ASN A 44 -12.63 -17.26 4.24
C ASN A 44 -13.57 -16.27 4.96
N GLN A 45 -13.03 -15.30 5.71
CA GLN A 45 -13.81 -14.25 6.39
C GLN A 45 -13.90 -12.95 5.57
N LEU A 46 -13.26 -12.88 4.40
CA LEU A 46 -13.36 -11.73 3.51
C LEU A 46 -14.73 -11.71 2.81
N ARG A 47 -15.34 -10.54 2.77
CA ARG A 47 -16.51 -10.28 1.92
C ARG A 47 -16.05 -10.17 0.46
N PRO A 48 -16.91 -10.48 -0.53
CA PRO A 48 -16.55 -10.34 -1.94
C PRO A 48 -16.05 -8.94 -2.32
N ASP A 49 -16.61 -7.91 -1.70
CA ASP A 49 -16.30 -6.51 -1.94
C ASP A 49 -15.18 -5.94 -1.05
N SER A 50 -14.57 -6.77 -0.20
CA SER A 50 -13.42 -6.37 0.62
C SER A 50 -12.26 -5.87 -0.26
N LEU A 51 -11.66 -4.75 0.13
CA LEU A 51 -10.56 -4.11 -0.58
C LEU A 51 -9.26 -4.14 0.21
N LYS A 52 -8.15 -4.26 -0.51
CA LYS A 52 -6.78 -4.05 -0.01
C LYS A 52 -6.06 -3.06 -0.92
N LEU A 53 -5.56 -1.97 -0.33
CA LEU A 53 -4.68 -1.00 -0.96
C LEU A 53 -3.26 -1.19 -0.40
N ASP A 54 -2.32 -1.56 -1.25
CA ASP A 54 -0.94 -1.91 -0.90
C ASP A 54 0.03 -0.97 -1.61
N LEU A 55 0.76 -0.15 -0.85
CA LEU A 55 1.95 0.54 -1.34
C LEU A 55 3.14 -0.39 -1.17
N SER A 56 3.89 -0.64 -2.25
CA SER A 56 5.13 -1.39 -2.22
C SER A 56 6.25 -0.56 -2.83
N LEU A 57 7.38 -0.48 -2.14
CA LEU A 57 8.57 0.21 -2.60
C LEU A 57 9.80 -0.68 -2.40
N THR A 58 10.71 -0.60 -3.37
CA THR A 58 11.97 -1.35 -3.38
C THR A 58 13.13 -0.37 -3.39
N ALA A 59 14.08 -0.50 -2.47
CA ALA A 59 15.18 0.47 -2.33
C ALA A 59 16.02 0.63 -3.62
N SER A 60 16.15 -0.44 -4.41
CA SER A 60 16.89 -0.43 -5.69
C SER A 60 15.99 -0.37 -6.92
N GLY A 61 14.69 -0.10 -6.80
CA GLY A 61 13.74 -0.32 -7.90
C GLY A 61 12.68 0.76 -8.05
N ASN A 62 11.43 0.33 -8.20
CA ASN A 62 10.26 1.19 -8.35
C ASN A 62 9.38 1.11 -7.10
N TRP A 63 8.46 2.06 -7.00
CA TRP A 63 7.29 1.96 -6.15
C TRP A 63 6.05 1.67 -7.02
N TRP A 64 5.06 1.01 -6.44
CA TRP A 64 3.72 0.93 -6.98
C TRP A 64 2.70 0.92 -5.85
N VAL A 65 1.49 1.36 -6.15
CA VAL A 65 0.33 1.17 -5.29
C VAL A 65 -0.63 0.25 -6.00
N HIS A 66 -1.14 -0.75 -5.30
CA HIS A 66 -2.02 -1.78 -5.83
C HIS A 66 -3.33 -1.80 -5.03
N LEU A 67 -4.45 -1.53 -5.69
CA LEU A 67 -5.78 -1.73 -5.14
C LEU A 67 -6.37 -3.02 -5.71
N SER A 68 -6.71 -3.94 -4.83
CA SER A 68 -7.33 -5.22 -5.17
C SER A 68 -8.64 -5.41 -4.43
N ARG A 69 -9.61 -6.05 -5.10
CA ARG A 69 -10.86 -6.50 -4.51
C ARG A 69 -10.86 -8.02 -4.37
N HIS A 70 -11.41 -8.54 -3.28
CA HIS A 70 -11.32 -9.96 -2.93
C HIS A 70 -11.88 -10.88 -4.03
N ASP A 71 -13.05 -10.55 -4.59
CA ASP A 71 -13.70 -11.28 -5.69
C ASP A 71 -13.04 -11.09 -7.08
N LYS A 72 -11.93 -10.33 -7.15
CA LYS A 72 -11.18 -10.01 -8.38
C LYS A 72 -12.00 -9.28 -9.44
N LEU A 73 -13.07 -8.57 -9.04
CA LEU A 73 -13.88 -7.80 -9.97
C LEU A 73 -13.08 -6.71 -10.69
N PHE A 74 -12.08 -6.16 -10.01
CA PHE A 74 -11.08 -5.27 -10.59
C PHE A 74 -9.74 -5.37 -9.84
N ASP A 75 -8.70 -4.91 -10.52
CA ASP A 75 -7.33 -4.75 -10.04
C ASP A 75 -6.77 -3.45 -10.62
N ILE A 76 -6.23 -2.59 -9.76
CA ILE A 76 -5.79 -1.24 -10.16
C ILE A 76 -4.41 -0.96 -9.62
N GLN A 77 -3.53 -0.45 -10.48
CA GLN A 77 -2.15 -0.17 -10.13
C GLN A 77 -1.78 1.26 -10.50
N TRP A 78 -1.21 1.98 -9.55
CA TRP A 78 -0.53 3.24 -9.77
C TRP A 78 0.97 2.99 -9.70
N ARG A 79 1.70 3.50 -10.68
CA ARG A 79 3.16 3.37 -10.76
C ARG A 79 3.75 4.75 -11.03
N ALA A 80 5.05 4.87 -10.81
CA ALA A 80 5.79 6.07 -11.17
C ALA A 80 5.52 6.52 -12.63
N ASN A 81 5.63 7.83 -12.87
CA ASN A 81 5.35 8.48 -14.17
C ASN A 81 3.87 8.48 -14.59
N ASP A 82 2.93 8.56 -13.64
CA ASP A 82 1.47 8.58 -13.89
C ASP A 82 0.95 7.38 -14.70
N ASP A 83 1.60 6.21 -14.54
CA ASP A 83 1.15 4.95 -15.14
C ASP A 83 0.06 4.32 -14.25
N LEU A 84 -1.19 4.71 -14.54
CA LEU A 84 -2.40 4.11 -13.98
C LEU A 84 -2.88 2.96 -14.87
N ARG A 85 -2.95 1.75 -14.30
CA ARG A 85 -3.47 0.55 -14.97
C ARG A 85 -4.73 0.07 -14.27
N VAL A 86 -5.79 -0.13 -15.04
CA VAL A 86 -7.08 -0.63 -14.56
C VAL A 86 -7.42 -1.92 -15.30
N LEU A 87 -7.46 -3.02 -14.57
CA LEU A 87 -7.83 -4.35 -15.05
C LEU A 87 -9.21 -4.71 -14.49
N SER A 88 -10.22 -4.84 -15.35
CA SER A 88 -11.55 -5.33 -14.97
C SER A 88 -12.29 -5.81 -16.22
N GLN A 89 -13.23 -6.72 -16.04
CA GLN A 89 -14.15 -7.10 -17.13
C GLN A 89 -15.36 -6.17 -17.23
N GLN A 90 -15.69 -5.40 -16.18
CA GLN A 90 -16.86 -4.53 -16.20
C GLN A 90 -16.55 -3.12 -16.71
N LEU A 91 -17.41 -2.62 -17.59
CA LEU A 91 -17.29 -1.28 -18.18
C LEU A 91 -17.26 -0.17 -17.13
N ARG A 92 -18.04 -0.33 -16.05
CA ARG A 92 -18.10 0.61 -14.91
C ARG A 92 -16.70 0.95 -14.40
N TYR A 93 -15.93 -0.06 -14.02
CA TYR A 93 -14.58 0.14 -13.46
C TYR A 93 -13.59 0.64 -14.51
N ARG A 94 -13.73 0.26 -15.78
CA ARG A 94 -12.78 0.69 -16.82
C ARG A 94 -12.98 2.11 -17.33
N LYS A 95 -14.23 2.60 -17.39
CA LYS A 95 -14.56 3.85 -18.10
C LYS A 95 -15.40 4.85 -17.31
N LEU A 96 -16.21 4.40 -16.35
CA LEU A 96 -17.17 5.28 -15.67
C LEU A 96 -16.61 5.83 -14.36
N ILE A 97 -15.78 5.05 -13.67
CA ILE A 97 -15.11 5.51 -12.46
C ILE A 97 -13.95 6.44 -12.83
N LYS A 98 -13.97 7.64 -12.25
CA LYS A 98 -12.86 8.59 -12.31
C LYS A 98 -11.83 8.22 -11.24
N TRP A 99 -10.90 7.34 -11.60
CA TRP A 99 -9.84 6.93 -10.71
C TRP A 99 -8.92 8.11 -10.36
N PRO A 100 -8.59 8.31 -9.08
CA PRO A 100 -7.62 9.33 -8.68
C PRO A 100 -6.26 9.07 -9.33
N ARG A 101 -5.51 10.15 -9.59
CA ARG A 101 -4.12 10.06 -10.05
C ARG A 101 -3.17 10.09 -8.86
N LEU A 102 -2.06 9.38 -8.98
CA LEU A 102 -1.01 9.36 -7.96
C LEU A 102 0.31 9.75 -8.63
N HIS A 103 0.66 11.04 -8.53
CA HIS A 103 1.85 11.58 -9.16
C HIS A 103 3.10 11.37 -8.30
N SER A 104 2.94 11.32 -6.97
CA SER A 104 4.02 11.02 -6.04
C SER A 104 3.66 9.91 -5.07
N LEU A 105 4.67 9.10 -4.74
CA LEU A 105 4.68 8.18 -3.61
C LEU A 105 4.23 8.85 -2.29
N MET A 106 4.58 10.13 -2.09
CA MET A 106 4.24 10.86 -0.87
C MET A 106 2.73 11.12 -0.73
N ASP A 107 1.96 11.03 -1.82
CA ASP A 107 0.52 11.29 -1.84
C ASP A 107 -0.31 10.04 -1.51
N PHE A 108 0.32 8.91 -1.19
CA PHE A 108 -0.37 7.66 -0.85
C PHE A 108 -1.47 7.80 0.23
N PRO A 109 -1.27 8.53 1.35
CA PRO A 109 -2.33 8.70 2.35
C PRO A 109 -3.56 9.43 1.79
N LEU A 110 -3.36 10.38 0.88
CA LEU A 110 -4.44 11.12 0.22
C LEU A 110 -5.20 10.23 -0.77
N LEU A 111 -4.48 9.36 -1.49
CA LEU A 111 -5.08 8.39 -2.40
C LEU A 111 -6.10 7.50 -1.69
N ALA A 112 -5.80 7.03 -0.47
CA ALA A 112 -6.73 6.21 0.30
C ALA A 112 -8.08 6.93 0.51
N GLY A 113 -8.07 8.18 0.98
CA GLY A 113 -9.29 8.98 1.18
C GLY A 113 -10.03 9.30 -0.12
N GLN A 114 -9.31 9.52 -1.22
CA GLN A 114 -9.93 9.71 -2.55
C GLN A 114 -10.63 8.43 -3.03
N LEU A 115 -10.05 7.25 -2.76
CA LEU A 115 -10.65 5.96 -3.10
C LEU A 115 -11.90 5.67 -2.28
N GLU A 116 -11.93 6.05 -0.99
CA GLU A 116 -13.13 5.96 -0.15
C GLU A 116 -14.32 6.71 -0.79
N GLN A 117 -14.09 7.94 -1.24
CA GLN A 117 -15.11 8.75 -1.91
C GLN A 117 -15.50 8.17 -3.29
N CYS A 118 -14.50 7.71 -4.04
CA CYS A 118 -14.68 7.21 -5.40
C CYS A 118 -15.49 5.89 -5.46
N LEU A 119 -15.28 5.04 -4.46
CA LEU A 119 -15.87 3.70 -4.39
C LEU A 119 -17.03 3.60 -3.39
N ASP A 120 -17.29 4.64 -2.61
CA ASP A 120 -18.24 4.66 -1.49
C ASP A 120 -17.95 3.55 -0.47
N VAL A 121 -16.71 3.53 0.01
CA VAL A 121 -16.18 2.54 0.97
C VAL A 121 -15.46 3.26 2.11
N ARG A 122 -15.10 2.53 3.17
CA ARG A 122 -14.24 3.03 4.23
C ARG A 122 -13.14 2.02 4.53
N PHE A 123 -11.88 2.45 4.44
CA PHE A 123 -10.76 1.68 4.95
C PHE A 123 -10.77 1.71 6.48
N LEU A 124 -10.28 0.65 7.09
CA LEU A 124 -9.94 0.68 8.51
C LEU A 124 -8.85 1.71 8.72
N ARG A 125 -8.96 2.48 9.81
CA ARG A 125 -7.92 3.44 10.23
C ARG A 125 -6.74 2.71 10.88
N HIS A 126 -6.21 1.75 10.14
CA HIS A 126 -5.15 0.84 10.54
C HIS A 126 -4.25 0.55 9.33
N ALA A 127 -2.95 0.85 9.46
CA ALA A 127 -1.96 0.57 8.43
C ALA A 127 -0.99 -0.52 8.88
N ASN A 128 -0.65 -1.42 7.96
CA ASN A 128 0.26 -2.52 8.26
C ASN A 128 1.50 -2.51 7.43
N PHE A 129 2.59 -2.82 8.12
CA PHE A 129 3.91 -2.82 7.55
C PHE A 129 4.33 -4.25 7.24
N GLY A 130 4.67 -4.45 5.97
CA GLY A 130 5.47 -5.57 5.51
C GLY A 130 6.87 -5.10 5.16
N ALA A 131 7.86 -5.94 5.39
CA ALA A 131 9.24 -5.58 5.08
C ALA A 131 10.09 -6.79 4.69
N ARG A 132 11.10 -6.56 3.86
CA ARG A 132 12.20 -7.50 3.61
C ARG A 132 13.52 -6.76 3.79
N LEU A 133 14.43 -7.31 4.59
CA LEU A 133 15.70 -6.68 4.98
C LEU A 133 15.54 -5.38 5.79
N LEU A 134 14.34 -5.11 6.29
CA LEU A 134 14.03 -4.06 7.27
C LEU A 134 13.19 -4.71 8.38
N ASP A 135 13.13 -4.07 9.53
CA ASP A 135 12.27 -4.50 10.63
C ASP A 135 10.86 -3.86 10.50
N PRO A 136 9.81 -4.64 10.23
CA PRO A 136 8.46 -4.10 10.10
C PRO A 136 7.90 -3.55 11.43
N GLU A 137 8.39 -4.04 12.58
CA GLU A 137 7.97 -3.52 13.88
C GLU A 137 8.58 -2.13 14.14
N ALA A 138 9.86 -1.93 13.78
CA ALA A 138 10.48 -0.61 13.78
C ALA A 138 9.79 0.37 12.81
N LEU A 139 9.40 -0.07 11.61
CA LEU A 139 8.62 0.76 10.68
C LEU A 139 7.27 1.17 11.28
N ALA A 140 6.57 0.21 11.90
CA ALA A 140 5.31 0.47 12.57
C ALA A 140 5.43 1.41 13.77
N GLN A 141 6.61 1.56 14.37
CA GLN A 141 6.90 2.46 15.50
C GLN A 141 7.47 3.83 15.07
N ASN A 142 7.85 4.00 13.80
CA ASN A 142 8.44 5.24 13.30
C ASN A 142 7.43 6.41 13.33
N ALA A 143 7.72 7.43 14.14
CA ALA A 143 6.82 8.57 14.35
C ALA A 143 6.54 9.38 13.07
N ASN A 144 7.54 9.55 12.21
CA ASN A 144 7.39 10.30 10.96
C ASN A 144 6.49 9.55 9.98
N LEU A 145 6.64 8.21 9.87
CA LEU A 145 5.75 7.38 9.07
C LEU A 145 4.32 7.44 9.59
N ARG A 146 4.13 7.34 10.91
CA ARG A 146 2.80 7.44 11.54
C ARG A 146 2.14 8.78 11.26
N GLN A 147 2.89 9.88 11.39
CA GLN A 147 2.40 11.22 11.10
C GLN A 147 2.02 11.36 9.63
N TRP A 148 2.84 10.84 8.71
CA TRP A 148 2.53 10.85 7.29
C TRP A 148 1.27 10.04 6.96
N LEU A 149 1.06 8.89 7.62
CA LEU A 149 -0.11 8.03 7.44
C LEU A 149 -1.36 8.50 8.20
N ALA A 150 -1.25 9.49 9.10
CA ALA A 150 -2.35 9.99 9.92
C ALA A 150 -3.65 10.34 9.13
N PRO A 151 -3.60 10.83 7.87
CA PRO A 151 -4.81 11.02 7.08
C PRO A 151 -5.65 9.74 6.91
N CYS A 152 -5.03 8.56 6.79
CA CYS A 152 -5.71 7.29 6.50
C CYS A 152 -5.57 6.23 7.60
N ALA A 153 -4.73 6.40 8.63
CA ALA A 153 -4.55 5.43 9.70
C ALA A 153 -4.25 6.07 11.06
N ASP A 154 -4.85 5.51 12.12
CA ASP A 154 -4.59 5.90 13.52
C ASP A 154 -3.81 4.84 14.29
N THR A 155 -3.89 3.59 13.82
CA THR A 155 -3.27 2.42 14.44
C THR A 155 -2.34 1.73 13.45
N PHE A 156 -1.35 1.01 13.96
CA PHE A 156 -0.26 0.46 13.14
C PHE A 156 0.12 -0.93 13.61
N GLY A 157 0.46 -1.82 12.68
CA GLY A 157 0.82 -3.20 12.97
C GLY A 157 1.81 -3.81 11.99
N SER A 158 2.20 -5.06 12.26
CA SER A 158 2.93 -5.91 11.31
C SER A 158 2.42 -7.35 11.42
N TYR A 159 2.17 -8.01 10.28
CA TYR A 159 1.53 -9.35 10.25
C TYR A 159 2.48 -10.53 10.07
N ARG A 160 3.79 -10.34 10.24
CA ARG A 160 4.76 -11.44 10.14
C ARG A 160 5.00 -12.21 11.44
N LYS A 161 4.16 -12.05 12.45
CA LYS A 161 4.08 -13.06 13.52
C LYS A 161 3.01 -14.07 13.07
N MET A 162 3.43 -15.18 12.47
CA MET A 162 2.58 -16.38 12.45
C MET A 162 2.19 -16.66 13.91
N PRO A 163 0.94 -17.04 14.21
CA PRO A 163 0.65 -17.58 15.53
C PRO A 163 1.60 -18.76 15.79
N PRO A 164 2.10 -18.94 17.03
CA PRO A 164 2.85 -20.15 17.36
C PRO A 164 1.98 -21.36 17.02
N GLN A 165 2.57 -22.33 16.31
CA GLN A 165 1.95 -23.63 16.11
C GLN A 165 1.80 -24.36 17.45
#